data_AF-A0A3L7Q7N0-F1
#
_entry.id   AF-A0A3L7Q7N0-F1
#
_cell.length_a   1.000
_cell.length_b   1.000
_cell.length_c   1.000
_cell.angle_alpha   90.00
_cell.angle_beta   90.00
_cell.angle_gamma   90.00
#
_symmetry.space_group_name_H-M   'P 1'
#
loop_
_entity.id
_entity.type
_entity.pdbx_description
1 polymer ?
#
loop_
_entity_poly.entity_id
_entity_poly.type
_entity_poly.pdbx_seq_one_letter_code
_entity_poly.pdbx_strand_id
1 'polypeptide(L)'
;MKRITAGLFIATIAVVLCTNVYALYSVANEGLWPQNWPKELEPLRKQARTLVGPELEARHYAIPFTKREEFEAAWPHLLEAKTKRAPILLVRGKNFFLNQREAGVVIHSPPEGQHKNPATPEAPIAGVTNPREKWMNTTYIELVVDGQIVDLNRIELPADTPIIDERFPRASGE
;
A
#
# COMPACT_ATOMS: atom_id res chain seq x y z
N MET A 1 -8.73 60.89 0.95
CA MET A 1 -8.08 59.84 0.14
C MET A 1 -7.12 58.97 0.98
N LYS A 2 -7.60 58.30 2.04
CA LYS A 2 -6.78 57.40 2.89
C LYS A 2 -7.45 56.03 3.19
N ARG A 3 -8.68 55.82 2.71
CA ARG A 3 -9.48 54.62 2.99
C ARG A 3 -9.52 53.61 1.83
N ILE A 4 -8.99 53.97 0.65
CA ILE A 4 -9.02 53.13 -0.55
C ILE A 4 -7.74 52.27 -0.66
N THR A 5 -6.61 52.72 -0.10
CA THR A 5 -5.32 52.01 -0.14
C THR A 5 -5.22 50.83 0.82
N ALA A 6 -5.98 50.81 1.92
CA ALA A 6 -5.94 49.70 2.88
C ALA A 6 -6.74 48.46 2.42
N GLY A 7 -7.83 48.65 1.66
CA GLY A 7 -8.65 47.54 1.16
C GLY A 7 -7.96 46.73 0.05
N LEU A 8 -7.14 47.39 -0.77
CA LEU A 8 -6.45 46.73 -1.88
C LEU A 8 -5.30 45.83 -1.40
N PHE A 9 -4.60 46.19 -0.32
CA PHE A 9 -3.51 45.37 0.23
C PHE A 9 -3.98 44.08 0.91
N ILE A 10 -5.17 44.08 1.52
CA ILE A 10 -5.72 42.88 2.19
C ILE A 10 -6.18 41.84 1.16
N ALA A 11 -6.75 42.29 0.03
CA ALA A 11 -7.16 41.39 -1.06
C ALA A 11 -5.96 40.69 -1.73
N THR A 12 -4.82 41.36 -1.89
CA THR A 12 -3.62 40.77 -2.49
C THR A 12 -2.96 39.72 -1.58
N ILE A 13 -3.04 39.87 -0.26
CA ILE A 13 -2.50 38.88 0.70
C ILE A 13 -3.38 37.62 0.74
N ALA A 14 -4.70 37.76 0.59
CA ALA A 14 -5.63 36.62 0.61
C ALA A 14 -5.47 35.68 -0.61
N VAL A 15 -5.06 36.21 -1.77
CA VAL A 15 -4.94 35.41 -3.01
C VAL A 15 -3.62 34.60 -3.07
N VAL A 16 -2.56 35.02 -2.38
CA VAL A 16 -1.26 34.32 -2.40
C VAL A 16 -1.20 33.11 -1.43
N LEU A 17 -2.16 33.00 -0.50
CA LEU A 17 -2.17 31.93 0.52
C LEU A 17 -2.94 30.66 0.11
N CYS A 18 -3.59 30.65 -1.04
CA CYS A 18 -4.23 29.45 -1.57
C CYS A 18 -3.25 28.66 -2.45
N THR A 19 -2.21 28.09 -1.84
CA THR A 19 -1.39 27.09 -2.53
C THR A 19 -2.21 25.82 -2.71
N ASN A 20 -2.41 25.40 -3.95
CA ASN A 20 -3.03 24.11 -4.25
C ASN A 20 -2.09 23.00 -3.76
N VAL A 21 -2.44 22.36 -2.65
CA VAL A 21 -1.81 21.10 -2.23
C VAL A 21 -2.51 19.99 -2.99
N TYR A 22 -1.94 19.55 -4.11
CA TYR A 22 -2.41 18.36 -4.80
C TYR A 22 -2.03 17.14 -3.94
N ALA A 23 -3.04 16.41 -3.46
CA ALA A 23 -2.80 15.12 -2.83
C ALA A 23 -2.34 14.13 -3.91
N LEU A 24 -1.13 13.61 -3.73
CA LEU A 24 -0.53 12.61 -4.62
C LEU A 24 -1.33 11.29 -4.64
N TYR A 25 -2.15 11.06 -3.60
CA TYR A 25 -3.03 9.91 -3.47
C TYR A 25 -4.45 10.35 -3.12
N SER A 26 -5.45 9.67 -3.70
CA SER A 26 -6.77 9.59 -3.09
C SER A 26 -6.72 8.60 -1.92
N VAL A 27 -7.30 8.96 -0.77
CA VAL A 27 -7.22 8.16 0.45
C VAL A 27 -8.61 7.96 1.04
N ALA A 28 -9.00 6.69 1.22
CA ALA A 28 -10.13 6.30 2.04
C ALA A 28 -9.63 5.73 3.37
N ASN A 29 -10.29 6.09 4.48
CA ASN A 29 -9.98 5.59 5.83
C ASN A 29 -10.67 4.24 6.12
N GLU A 30 -10.85 3.44 5.08
CA GLU A 30 -11.37 2.09 5.15
C GLU A 30 -10.82 1.23 4.01
N GLY A 31 -10.98 -0.07 4.13
CA GLY A 31 -10.69 -1.05 3.09
C GLY A 31 -11.78 -1.04 2.02
N LEU A 32 -11.43 -0.66 0.80
CA LEU A 32 -12.29 -0.67 -0.39
C LEU A 32 -11.90 -1.80 -1.35
N TRP A 33 -11.43 -2.93 -0.82
CA TRP A 33 -11.14 -4.10 -1.64
C TRP A 33 -12.44 -4.70 -2.21
N PRO A 34 -12.37 -5.42 -3.34
CA PRO A 34 -13.55 -5.91 -4.03
C PRO A 34 -14.28 -7.00 -3.23
N GLN A 35 -15.56 -7.22 -3.55
CA GLN A 35 -16.42 -8.18 -2.83
C GLN A 35 -16.03 -9.66 -3.01
N ASN A 36 -15.16 -9.97 -3.98
CA ASN A 36 -14.67 -11.33 -4.22
C ASN A 36 -13.46 -11.71 -3.35
N TRP A 37 -12.94 -10.78 -2.54
CA TRP A 37 -11.95 -11.12 -1.52
C TRP A 37 -12.58 -11.95 -0.38
N PRO A 38 -11.77 -12.70 0.38
CA PRO A 38 -12.27 -13.52 1.48
C PRO A 38 -13.09 -12.72 2.49
N LYS A 39 -14.21 -13.29 2.93
CA LYS A 39 -15.17 -12.62 3.83
C LYS A 39 -14.59 -12.41 5.22
N GLU A 40 -13.61 -13.22 5.60
CA GLU A 40 -12.86 -13.16 6.84
C GLU A 40 -12.05 -11.86 6.97
N LEU A 41 -11.77 -11.19 5.85
CA LEU A 41 -11.12 -9.87 5.86
C LEU A 41 -12.11 -8.73 6.13
N GLU A 42 -13.41 -8.92 5.91
CA GLU A 42 -14.42 -7.86 6.04
C GLU A 42 -14.41 -7.11 7.38
N PRO A 43 -14.21 -7.76 8.55
CA PRO A 43 -14.05 -7.06 9.83
C PRO A 43 -12.90 -6.05 9.85
N LEU A 44 -11.85 -6.27 9.04
CA LEU A 44 -10.67 -5.42 8.96
C LEU A 44 -10.91 -4.16 8.12
N ARG A 45 -12.02 -4.04 7.37
CA ARG A 45 -12.28 -2.86 6.52
C ARG A 45 -12.19 -1.56 7.31
N LYS A 46 -12.72 -1.52 8.54
CA LYS A 46 -12.78 -0.29 9.34
C LYS A 46 -11.42 0.21 9.81
N GLN A 47 -10.44 -0.67 9.99
CA GLN A 47 -9.09 -0.28 10.41
C GLN A 47 -8.11 -0.10 9.26
N ALA A 48 -8.47 -0.65 8.09
CA ALA A 48 -7.68 -0.52 6.88
C ALA A 48 -7.78 0.88 6.28
N ARG A 49 -6.92 1.14 5.30
CA ARG A 49 -6.95 2.32 4.45
C ARG A 49 -6.81 1.89 3.01
N THR A 50 -7.42 2.63 2.09
CA THR A 50 -7.22 2.44 0.66
C THR A 50 -6.58 3.69 0.08
N LEU A 51 -5.44 3.54 -0.57
CA LEU A 51 -4.78 4.63 -1.29
C LEU A 51 -4.80 4.34 -2.78
N VAL A 52 -5.08 5.35 -3.61
CA VAL A 52 -5.13 5.24 -5.07
C VAL A 52 -4.22 6.30 -5.69
N GLY A 53 -3.28 5.89 -6.54
CA GLY A 53 -2.33 6.78 -7.25
C GLY A 53 -0.85 6.44 -7.01
N PRO A 54 0.09 7.33 -7.36
CA PRO A 54 -0.14 8.58 -8.10
C PRO A 54 -0.26 8.42 -9.61
N GLU A 55 0.57 7.60 -10.25
CA GLU A 55 0.76 7.71 -11.70
C GLU A 55 -0.20 6.84 -12.54
N LEU A 56 -0.93 5.90 -11.93
CA LEU A 56 -1.72 4.91 -12.69
C LEU A 56 -3.06 4.52 -12.04
N GLU A 57 -3.55 5.20 -11.00
CA GLU A 57 -4.66 4.69 -10.16
C GLU A 57 -4.39 3.30 -9.55
N ALA A 58 -3.12 2.95 -9.34
CA ALA A 58 -2.72 1.77 -8.59
C ALA A 58 -3.32 1.83 -7.18
N ARG A 59 -3.80 0.69 -6.67
CA ARG A 59 -4.51 0.62 -5.40
C ARG A 59 -3.63 -0.03 -4.33
N HIS A 60 -3.66 0.54 -3.15
CA HIS A 60 -2.93 0.06 -1.99
C HIS A 60 -3.89 -0.13 -0.83
N TYR A 61 -4.13 -1.38 -0.45
CA TYR A 61 -4.95 -1.74 0.71
C TYR A 61 -4.03 -1.96 1.90
N ALA A 62 -4.02 -0.99 2.80
CA ALA A 62 -3.11 -0.94 3.93
C ALA A 62 -3.85 -1.34 5.21
N ILE A 63 -3.47 -2.45 5.83
CA ILE A 63 -4.14 -3.05 6.98
C ILE A 63 -3.14 -3.05 8.15
N PRO A 64 -3.21 -2.05 9.04
CA PRO A 64 -2.40 -2.06 10.26
C PRO A 64 -2.96 -3.11 11.23
N PHE A 65 -2.08 -3.79 11.94
CA PHE A 65 -2.48 -4.68 13.03
C PHE A 65 -1.93 -4.15 14.35
N THR A 66 -2.72 -4.30 15.41
CA THR A 66 -2.31 -3.93 16.78
C THR A 66 -2.19 -5.13 17.70
N LYS A 67 -2.74 -6.28 17.28
CA LYS A 67 -2.72 -7.55 18.01
C LYS A 67 -2.22 -8.64 17.09
N ARG A 68 -1.35 -9.49 17.63
CA ARG A 68 -0.75 -10.61 16.90
C ARG A 68 -1.82 -11.61 16.46
N GLU A 69 -2.75 -11.94 17.35
CA GLU A 69 -3.77 -12.97 17.12
C GLU A 69 -4.69 -12.58 15.95
N GLU A 70 -4.96 -11.29 15.82
CA GLU A 70 -5.74 -10.73 14.72
C GLU A 70 -4.99 -10.85 13.39
N PHE A 71 -3.69 -10.55 13.38
CA PHE A 71 -2.83 -10.74 12.21
C PHE A 71 -2.74 -12.21 11.81
N GLU A 72 -2.45 -13.11 12.75
CA GLU A 72 -2.32 -14.55 12.50
C GLU A 72 -3.62 -15.14 11.95
N ALA A 73 -4.77 -14.72 12.48
CA ALA A 73 -6.08 -15.14 11.97
C ALA A 73 -6.36 -14.62 10.55
N ALA A 74 -5.92 -13.40 10.23
CA ALA A 74 -6.13 -12.81 8.91
C ALA A 74 -5.14 -13.33 7.85
N TRP A 75 -3.93 -13.73 8.25
CA TRP A 75 -2.83 -14.08 7.36
C TRP A 75 -3.18 -15.07 6.23
N PRO A 76 -3.81 -16.24 6.50
CA PRO A 76 -4.16 -17.18 5.42
C PRO A 76 -5.08 -16.55 4.36
N HIS A 77 -6.01 -15.69 4.79
CA HIS A 77 -6.96 -15.01 3.91
C HIS A 77 -6.33 -13.85 3.14
N LEU A 78 -5.34 -13.17 3.73
CA LEU A 78 -4.55 -12.15 3.03
C LEU A 78 -3.75 -12.78 1.88
N LEU A 79 -3.27 -14.01 2.04
CA LEU A 79 -2.56 -14.75 1.00
C LEU A 79 -3.46 -15.09 -0.21
N GLU A 80 -4.76 -15.33 0.01
CA GLU A 80 -5.72 -15.62 -1.05
C GLU A 80 -5.97 -14.42 -1.98
N ALA A 81 -5.78 -13.19 -1.49
CA ALA A 81 -5.94 -11.98 -2.30
C ALA A 81 -4.81 -11.79 -3.33
N LYS A 82 -3.69 -12.47 -3.15
CA LYS A 82 -2.48 -12.32 -3.97
C LYS A 82 -2.60 -13.06 -5.31
N THR A 83 -2.07 -12.48 -6.38
CA THR A 83 -1.85 -13.21 -7.64
C THR A 83 -0.89 -14.39 -7.39
N LYS A 84 -1.16 -15.54 -8.00
CA LYS A 84 -0.31 -16.74 -7.84
C LYS A 84 1.14 -16.41 -8.24
N ARG A 85 2.13 -16.87 -7.45
CA ARG A 85 3.58 -16.59 -7.62
C ARG A 85 4.02 -15.11 -7.51
N ALA A 86 3.11 -14.15 -7.37
CA ALA A 86 3.50 -12.78 -7.03
C ALA A 86 4.20 -12.76 -5.66
N PRO A 87 5.15 -11.86 -5.42
CA PRO A 87 6.04 -11.95 -4.27
C PRO A 87 5.37 -11.50 -2.97
N ILE A 88 6.00 -11.86 -1.86
CA ILE A 88 5.85 -11.17 -0.58
C ILE A 88 7.15 -10.40 -0.32
N LEU A 89 7.04 -9.07 -0.23
CA LEU A 89 8.15 -8.20 0.14
C LEU A 89 8.16 -8.05 1.64
N LEU A 90 9.26 -8.41 2.30
CA LEU A 90 9.43 -8.21 3.72
C LEU A 90 10.10 -6.85 3.94
N VAL A 91 9.46 -5.98 4.69
CA VAL A 91 10.01 -4.66 5.07
C VAL A 91 9.91 -4.48 6.58
N ARG A 92 10.61 -3.48 7.14
CA ARG A 92 10.56 -3.17 8.57
C ARG A 92 10.50 -1.66 8.81
N GLY A 93 10.02 -1.27 9.99
CA GLY A 93 9.97 0.13 10.42
C GLY A 93 8.72 0.86 9.91
N LYS A 94 8.70 2.18 10.11
CA LYS A 94 7.52 3.01 9.81
C LYS A 94 7.16 2.95 8.34
N ASN A 95 5.91 2.58 8.05
CA ASN A 95 5.40 2.47 6.69
C ASN A 95 4.40 3.58 6.37
N PHE A 96 4.58 4.23 5.22
CA PHE A 96 3.72 5.33 4.75
C PHE A 96 2.25 4.90 4.60
N PHE A 97 2.00 3.76 3.94
CA PHE A 97 0.66 3.26 3.68
C PHE A 97 -0.05 2.90 5.00
N LEU A 98 0.69 2.38 5.98
CA LEU A 98 0.17 2.06 7.31
C LEU A 98 0.10 3.29 8.24
N ASN A 99 0.16 4.53 7.73
CA ASN A 99 0.13 5.74 8.54
C ASN A 99 1.24 5.77 9.62
N GLN A 100 2.48 5.46 9.21
CA GLN A 100 3.68 5.41 10.06
C GLN A 100 3.68 4.30 11.12
N ARG A 101 2.80 3.29 11.02
CA ARG A 101 2.86 2.08 11.83
C ARG A 101 3.97 1.14 11.34
N GLU A 102 4.44 0.29 12.25
CA GLU A 102 5.59 -0.61 12.01
C GLU A 102 5.18 -2.09 11.86
N ALA A 103 3.88 -2.38 11.96
CA ALA A 103 3.33 -3.72 11.84
C ALA A 103 2.06 -3.70 10.99
N GLY A 104 2.04 -4.50 9.92
CA GLY A 104 0.85 -4.71 9.13
C GLY A 104 1.12 -5.21 7.72
N VAL A 105 0.09 -5.13 6.88
CA VAL A 105 0.10 -5.64 5.52
C VAL A 105 -0.32 -4.55 4.55
N VAL A 106 0.41 -4.40 3.45
CA VAL A 106 0.00 -3.57 2.32
C VAL A 106 -0.18 -4.48 1.12
N ILE A 107 -1.40 -4.56 0.60
CA ILE A 107 -1.70 -5.29 -0.63
C ILE A 107 -1.70 -4.28 -1.77
N HIS A 108 -0.77 -4.45 -2.69
CA HIS A 108 -0.65 -3.66 -3.91
C HIS A 108 -1.46 -4.33 -4.99
N SER A 109 -2.35 -3.60 -5.65
CA SER A 109 -3.15 -4.08 -6.76
C SER A 109 -3.04 -3.13 -7.95
N PRO A 110 -3.06 -3.68 -9.18
CA PRO A 110 -3.10 -2.87 -10.37
C PRO A 110 -4.41 -2.07 -10.43
N PRO A 111 -4.53 -1.13 -11.39
CA PRO A 111 -5.74 -0.35 -11.56
C PRO A 111 -6.96 -1.25 -11.81
N GLU A 112 -8.15 -0.75 -11.46
CA GLU A 112 -9.37 -1.53 -11.62
C GLU A 112 -9.58 -1.90 -13.09
N GLY A 113 -9.93 -3.17 -13.34
CA GLY A 113 -10.10 -3.70 -14.70
C GLY A 113 -8.81 -4.15 -15.40
N GLN A 114 -7.63 -3.83 -14.87
CA GLN A 114 -6.35 -4.18 -15.51
C GLN A 114 -6.12 -5.70 -15.64
N HIS A 115 -6.64 -6.48 -14.69
CA HIS A 115 -6.62 -7.95 -14.73
C HIS A 115 -7.32 -8.55 -15.97
N LYS A 116 -8.17 -7.78 -16.66
CA LYS A 116 -8.85 -8.22 -17.90
C LYS A 116 -8.12 -7.76 -19.16
N ASN A 117 -7.09 -6.94 -19.03
CA ASN A 117 -6.39 -6.35 -20.16
C ASN A 117 -5.27 -7.29 -20.64
N PRO A 118 -5.34 -7.88 -21.85
CA PRO A 118 -4.31 -8.79 -22.35
C PRO A 118 -2.97 -8.09 -22.58
N ALA A 119 -2.93 -6.75 -22.72
CA ALA A 119 -1.69 -6.00 -22.86
C ALA A 119 -0.87 -5.92 -21.56
N THR A 120 -1.49 -6.20 -20.42
CA THR A 120 -0.86 -6.14 -19.09
C THR A 120 -1.14 -7.44 -18.34
N PRO A 121 -0.46 -8.53 -18.71
CA PRO A 121 -0.70 -9.83 -18.10
C PRO A 121 -0.38 -9.80 -16.61
N GLU A 122 -1.09 -10.63 -15.84
CA GLU A 122 -0.80 -10.90 -14.43
C GLU A 122 0.48 -11.76 -14.28
N ALA A 123 1.61 -11.21 -14.71
CA ALA A 123 2.90 -11.85 -14.77
C ALA A 123 4.01 -10.83 -14.50
N PRO A 124 5.20 -11.27 -14.06
CA PRO A 124 6.32 -10.38 -13.88
C PRO A 124 6.76 -9.77 -15.22
N ILE A 125 7.03 -8.46 -15.23
CA ILE A 125 7.53 -7.74 -16.41
C ILE A 125 8.97 -8.19 -16.70
N ALA A 126 9.20 -8.66 -17.92
CA ALA A 126 10.52 -9.13 -18.36
C ALA A 126 11.53 -7.98 -18.41
N GLY A 127 12.77 -8.24 -17.96
CA GLY A 127 13.86 -7.25 -17.98
C GLY A 127 13.84 -6.21 -16.85
N VAL A 128 12.75 -6.12 -16.06
CA VAL A 128 12.67 -5.20 -14.92
C VAL A 128 13.29 -5.82 -13.67
N THR A 129 14.16 -5.06 -13.00
CA THR A 129 14.92 -5.51 -11.81
C THR A 129 14.30 -5.04 -10.50
N ASN A 130 13.67 -3.88 -10.47
CA ASN A 130 12.97 -3.39 -9.28
C ASN A 130 11.77 -4.30 -8.99
N PRO A 131 11.65 -4.90 -7.78
CA PRO A 131 10.56 -5.82 -7.47
C PRO A 131 9.16 -5.21 -7.60
N ARG A 132 8.96 -3.98 -7.12
CA ARG A 132 7.64 -3.31 -7.13
C ARG A 132 7.21 -2.97 -8.55
N GLU A 133 8.15 -2.55 -9.39
CA GLU A 133 7.91 -2.28 -10.81
C GLU A 133 7.67 -3.59 -11.58
N LYS A 134 8.50 -4.61 -11.35
CA LYS A 134 8.40 -5.92 -12.01
C LYS A 134 7.04 -6.56 -11.81
N TRP A 135 6.40 -6.36 -10.65
CA TRP A 135 5.13 -6.96 -10.28
C TRP A 135 3.95 -5.97 -10.30
N MET A 136 4.10 -4.78 -10.89
CA MET A 136 3.09 -3.71 -10.86
C MET A 136 1.73 -4.11 -11.48
N ASN A 137 1.72 -5.09 -12.39
CA ASN A 137 0.51 -5.58 -13.05
C ASN A 137 -0.17 -6.74 -12.28
N THR A 138 0.30 -7.06 -11.09
CA THR A 138 -0.20 -8.17 -10.26
C THR A 138 -0.62 -7.69 -8.89
N THR A 139 -1.43 -8.50 -8.20
CA THR A 139 -1.68 -8.27 -6.77
C THR A 139 -0.57 -8.93 -5.96
N TYR A 140 0.24 -8.14 -5.26
CA TYR A 140 1.34 -8.60 -4.42
C TYR A 140 1.30 -7.99 -3.02
N ILE A 141 2.06 -8.57 -2.08
CA ILE A 141 2.01 -8.21 -0.67
C ILE A 141 3.33 -7.57 -0.25
N GLU A 142 3.25 -6.45 0.46
CA GLU A 142 4.32 -5.94 1.32
C GLU A 142 3.94 -6.21 2.79
N LEU A 143 4.76 -7.00 3.47
CA LEU A 143 4.59 -7.41 4.86
C LEU A 143 5.55 -6.59 5.73
N VAL A 144 4.98 -5.74 6.60
CA VAL A 144 5.74 -4.87 7.50
C VAL A 144 5.96 -5.61 8.82
N VAL A 145 7.19 -6.09 9.00
CA VAL A 145 7.60 -7.01 10.07
C VAL A 145 8.21 -6.21 11.24
N ASP A 146 7.58 -6.31 12.41
CA ASP A 146 8.09 -5.76 13.68
C ASP A 146 8.68 -6.85 14.60
N GLY A 147 8.41 -8.12 14.33
CA GLY A 147 8.82 -9.25 15.17
C GLY A 147 8.00 -9.40 16.45
N GLN A 148 6.96 -8.59 16.65
CA GLN A 148 6.05 -8.70 17.79
C GLN A 148 4.64 -9.02 17.33
N ILE A 149 4.02 -8.17 16.51
CA ILE A 149 2.69 -8.41 15.96
C ILE A 149 2.80 -9.25 14.69
N VAL A 150 3.68 -8.85 13.78
CA VAL A 150 4.02 -9.58 12.57
C VAL A 150 5.35 -10.30 12.83
N ASP A 151 5.25 -11.57 13.24
CA ASP A 151 6.39 -12.44 13.52
C ASP A 151 6.48 -13.57 12.49
N LEU A 152 7.56 -13.58 11.72
CA LEU A 152 7.80 -14.57 10.67
C LEU A 152 7.97 -16.00 11.19
N ASN A 153 8.30 -16.18 12.48
CA ASN A 153 8.42 -17.52 13.06
C ASN A 153 7.08 -18.15 13.41
N ARG A 154 5.98 -17.40 13.27
CA ARG A 154 4.63 -17.81 13.70
C ARG A 154 3.62 -17.90 12.56
N ILE A 155 4.05 -17.55 11.35
CA ILE A 155 3.21 -17.63 10.16
C ILE A 155 3.84 -18.54 9.12
N GLU A 156 2.99 -19.20 8.35
CA GLU A 156 3.45 -19.98 7.20
C GLU A 156 3.58 -19.07 5.98
N LEU A 157 4.73 -19.11 5.32
CA LEU A 157 4.93 -18.47 4.03
C LEU A 157 4.65 -19.50 2.92
N PRO A 158 3.93 -19.15 1.84
CA PRO A 158 3.62 -20.10 0.77
C PRO A 158 4.88 -20.58 0.06
N ALA A 159 5.04 -21.89 -0.09
CA ALA A 159 6.23 -22.49 -0.69
C ALA A 159 6.47 -22.11 -2.16
N ASP A 160 5.42 -21.75 -2.90
CA ASP A 160 5.48 -21.35 -4.32
C ASP A 160 5.61 -19.83 -4.52
N THR A 161 5.79 -19.08 -3.44
CA THR A 161 5.81 -17.61 -3.45
C THR A 161 7.24 -17.10 -3.25
N PRO A 162 7.77 -16.28 -4.17
CA PRO A 162 9.04 -15.60 -3.97
C PRO A 162 9.00 -14.68 -2.75
N ILE A 163 9.97 -14.82 -1.87
CA ILE A 163 10.17 -13.94 -0.72
C ILE A 163 11.31 -12.97 -1.05
N ILE A 164 11.03 -11.68 -0.99
CA ILE A 164 12.01 -10.62 -1.22
C ILE A 164 12.22 -9.90 0.09
N ASP A 165 13.38 -10.12 0.71
CA ASP A 165 13.69 -9.52 2.01
C ASP A 165 14.39 -8.17 1.84
N GLU A 166 13.67 -7.09 2.15
CA GLU A 166 14.13 -5.70 2.14
C GLU A 166 14.15 -5.11 3.56
N ARG A 167 14.07 -5.95 4.61
CA ARG A 167 14.12 -5.48 6.01
C ARG A 167 15.46 -4.85 6.34
N PHE A 168 16.53 -5.24 5.66
CA PHE A 168 17.87 -4.74 5.93
C PHE A 168 18.42 -4.07 4.67
N PRO A 169 19.08 -2.90 4.81
CA PRO A 169 19.83 -2.33 3.70
C PRO A 169 20.79 -3.37 3.17
N ARG A 170 20.91 -3.48 1.84
CA ARG A 170 22.01 -4.26 1.25
C ARG A 170 23.31 -3.65 1.76
N ALA A 171 24.21 -4.49 2.25
CA ALA A 171 25.54 -4.03 2.60
C ALA A 171 26.13 -3.34 1.37
N SER A 172 26.55 -2.09 1.54
CA SER A 172 27.22 -1.33 0.48
C SER A 172 28.60 -1.96 0.23
N GLY A 173 28.68 -2.99 -0.61
CA GLY A 173 29.96 -3.66 -0.88
C GLY A 173 29.96 -5.01 -1.59
N GLU A 174 28.87 -5.48 -2.19
CA GLU A 174 28.87 -6.66 -3.09
C GLU A 174 28.51 -6.27 -4.52
#